data_AF-A0A5J4PHZ5-F1
#
_entry.id   AF-A0A5J4PHZ5-F1
#
_cell.length_a   1.000
_cell.length_b   1.000
_cell.length_c   1.000
_cell.angle_alpha   90.00
_cell.angle_beta   90.00
_cell.angle_gamma   90.00
#
_symmetry.space_group_name_H-M   'P 1'
#
loop_
_entity.id
_entity.type
_entity.pdbx_description
1 polymer ?
#
loop_
_entity_poly.entity_id
_entity_poly.type
_entity_poly.pdbx_seq_one_letter_code
_entity_poly.pdbx_strand_id
1 'polypeptide(L)'
;LKPTMNAIRAHKAIALANKETLVVAGELINELASQYHAPILPVDSEHSAVFQCLAGEIGNNIEKIILTASGGPFRTYTSEQLQFVTKTQALKHPNWKMGAKITIDSASMMNKGFEIIEAKWLFGLKPEQIEVVVHPQSVIHSMVQFEDGSIKAQLGLPDMRLPIQYAFSYPDRIPSSLERLDFSKHAALTFEQPDTDRFRNLSLAYDAMAIGGNMPCIVNAANEIAVSAFLQDAIGFFDMSDIIEKTMNIVSYIKKPSYDDYVMTNTEAVCIAKEQLQSIKT
;
A
#
# COMPACT_ATOMS: atom_id res chain seq x y z
N LEU A 1 8.50 -10.98 -6.46
CA LEU A 1 9.74 -10.37 -6.99
C LEU A 1 10.33 -11.08 -8.22
N LYS A 2 10.96 -12.26 -8.11
CA LYS A 2 11.66 -12.94 -9.24
C LYS A 2 10.84 -13.09 -10.54
N PRO A 3 9.54 -13.49 -10.52
CA PRO A 3 8.73 -13.57 -11.73
C PRO A 3 8.58 -12.22 -12.44
N THR A 4 8.34 -11.14 -11.69
CA THR A 4 8.23 -9.77 -12.22
C THR A 4 9.53 -9.34 -12.91
N MET A 5 10.68 -9.58 -12.29
CA MET A 5 11.98 -9.28 -12.89
C MET A 5 12.19 -10.04 -14.21
N ASN A 6 11.77 -11.31 -14.29
CA ASN A 6 11.88 -12.09 -15.52
C ASN A 6 10.95 -11.55 -16.62
N ALA A 7 9.73 -11.12 -16.27
CA ALA A 7 8.81 -10.49 -17.22
C ALA A 7 9.38 -9.16 -17.76
N ILE A 8 10.00 -8.35 -16.88
CA ILE A 8 10.69 -7.11 -17.27
C ILE A 8 11.84 -7.42 -18.24
N ARG A 9 12.70 -8.39 -17.91
CA ARG A 9 13.81 -8.81 -18.80
C ARG A 9 13.34 -9.36 -20.15
N ALA A 10 12.11 -9.86 -20.20
CA ALA A 10 11.46 -10.31 -21.43
C ALA A 10 10.71 -9.18 -22.17
N HIS A 11 10.96 -7.91 -21.80
CA HIS A 11 10.35 -6.71 -22.38
C HIS A 11 8.82 -6.71 -22.34
N LYS A 12 8.22 -7.31 -21.30
CA LYS A 12 6.77 -7.33 -21.13
C LYS A 12 6.31 -6.11 -20.33
N ALA A 13 5.19 -5.52 -20.76
CA ALA A 13 4.44 -4.61 -19.91
C ALA A 13 3.97 -5.34 -18.66
N ILE A 14 4.10 -4.70 -17.50
CA ILE A 14 3.76 -5.27 -16.21
C ILE A 14 2.52 -4.56 -15.68
N ALA A 15 1.36 -5.20 -15.80
CA ALA A 15 0.17 -4.80 -15.04
C ALA A 15 0.36 -5.24 -13.57
N LEU A 16 0.89 -4.34 -12.75
CA LEU A 16 1.36 -4.64 -11.41
C LEU A 16 0.24 -4.47 -10.38
N ALA A 17 -0.24 -5.59 -9.83
CA ALA A 17 -1.20 -5.63 -8.71
C ALA A 17 -0.55 -6.02 -7.38
N ASN A 18 0.65 -6.60 -7.40
CA ASN A 18 1.36 -7.02 -6.21
C ASN A 18 2.25 -5.88 -5.70
N LYS A 19 1.69 -5.04 -4.81
CA LYS A 19 2.39 -3.89 -4.22
C LYS A 19 3.69 -4.25 -3.52
N GLU A 20 3.74 -5.44 -2.90
CA GLU A 20 4.92 -5.91 -2.17
C GLU A 20 6.17 -5.95 -3.05
N THR A 21 6.03 -6.09 -4.38
CA THR A 21 7.17 -6.02 -5.30
C THR A 21 7.88 -4.66 -5.27
N LEU A 22 7.12 -3.56 -5.28
CA LEU A 22 7.69 -2.20 -5.22
C LEU A 22 7.98 -1.76 -3.79
N VAL A 23 7.23 -2.25 -2.81
CA VAL A 23 7.55 -2.03 -1.39
C VAL A 23 8.92 -2.62 -1.07
N VAL A 24 9.14 -3.90 -1.41
CA VAL A 24 10.37 -4.60 -1.06
C VAL A 24 11.56 -4.09 -1.87
N ALA A 25 11.40 -3.90 -3.19
CA ALA A 25 12.55 -3.68 -4.07
C ALA A 25 12.28 -2.62 -5.16
N GLY A 26 11.60 -1.53 -4.81
CA GLY A 26 11.17 -0.50 -5.76
C GLY A 26 12.31 0.12 -6.59
N GLU A 27 13.44 0.47 -5.97
CA GLU A 27 14.61 0.98 -6.69
C GLU A 27 15.12 -0.01 -7.74
N LEU A 28 15.35 -1.26 -7.32
CA LEU A 28 15.81 -2.35 -8.20
C LEU A 28 14.83 -2.61 -9.35
N ILE A 29 13.53 -2.60 -9.07
CA ILE A 29 12.50 -2.83 -10.09
C ILE A 29 12.42 -1.68 -11.09
N ASN A 30 12.48 -0.44 -10.62
CA ASN A 30 12.46 0.74 -11.49
C ASN A 30 13.72 0.83 -12.37
N GLU A 31 14.90 0.56 -11.81
CA GLU A 31 16.14 0.49 -12.57
C GLU A 31 16.05 -0.58 -13.68
N LEU A 32 15.57 -1.78 -13.33
CA LEU A 32 15.40 -2.88 -14.27
C LEU A 32 14.35 -2.54 -15.35
N ALA A 33 13.21 -1.95 -14.97
CA ALA A 33 12.16 -1.54 -15.90
C ALA A 33 12.66 -0.48 -16.88
N SER A 34 13.44 0.49 -16.40
CA SER A 34 14.10 1.50 -17.23
C SER A 34 15.13 0.87 -18.19
N GLN A 35 15.98 -0.03 -17.69
CA GLN A 35 17.02 -0.69 -18.48
C GLN A 35 16.43 -1.53 -19.63
N TYR A 36 15.32 -2.24 -19.39
CA TYR A 36 14.69 -3.12 -20.36
C TYR A 36 13.50 -2.46 -21.09
N HIS A 37 13.26 -1.17 -20.87
CA HIS A 37 12.14 -0.41 -21.46
C HIS A 37 10.77 -1.11 -21.27
N ALA A 38 10.56 -1.71 -20.10
CA ALA A 38 9.34 -2.42 -19.75
C ALA A 38 8.42 -1.49 -18.94
N PRO A 39 7.23 -1.10 -19.44
CA PRO A 39 6.33 -0.23 -18.70
C PRO A 39 5.71 -0.98 -17.50
N ILE A 40 5.60 -0.29 -16.37
CA ILE A 40 4.87 -0.76 -15.19
C ILE A 40 3.55 0.03 -15.13
N LEU A 41 2.43 -0.68 -15.20
CA LEU A 41 1.08 -0.12 -15.18
C LEU A 41 0.43 -0.49 -13.85
N PRO A 42 0.03 0.49 -13.02
CA PRO A 42 -0.55 0.20 -11.71
C PRO A 42 -1.95 -0.39 -11.84
N VAL A 43 -2.17 -1.51 -11.15
CA VAL A 43 -3.48 -2.16 -11.03
C VAL A 43 -4.12 -1.91 -9.66
N ASP A 44 -3.32 -1.61 -8.64
CA ASP A 44 -3.86 -1.19 -7.35
C ASP A 44 -4.71 0.08 -7.51
N SER A 45 -5.86 0.15 -6.81
CA SER A 45 -6.93 1.10 -7.13
C SER A 45 -6.49 2.54 -7.00
N GLU A 46 -5.76 2.86 -5.94
CA GLU A 46 -5.29 4.20 -5.61
C GLU A 46 -4.21 4.67 -6.60
N HIS A 47 -3.26 3.80 -6.95
CA HIS A 47 -2.23 4.15 -7.92
C HIS A 47 -2.78 4.18 -9.34
N SER A 48 -3.74 3.32 -9.68
CA SER A 48 -4.46 3.40 -10.95
C SER A 48 -5.26 4.71 -11.06
N ALA A 49 -5.83 5.19 -9.96
CA ALA A 49 -6.50 6.48 -9.88
C ALA A 49 -5.53 7.65 -10.11
N VAL A 50 -4.36 7.62 -9.46
CA VAL A 50 -3.27 8.59 -9.72
C VAL A 50 -2.85 8.56 -11.19
N PHE A 51 -2.57 7.37 -11.73
CA PHE A 51 -2.16 7.19 -13.12
C PHE A 51 -3.19 7.73 -14.12
N GLN A 52 -4.49 7.54 -13.83
CA GLN A 52 -5.58 8.14 -14.61
C GLN A 52 -5.63 9.66 -14.50
N CYS A 53 -5.33 10.23 -13.34
CA CYS A 53 -5.27 11.69 -13.16
C CYS A 53 -4.10 12.31 -13.94
N LEU A 54 -3.00 11.59 -14.09
CA LEU A 54 -1.83 12.02 -14.87
C LEU A 54 -2.02 11.91 -16.40
N ALA A 55 -3.02 11.15 -16.86
CA ALA A 55 -3.30 11.04 -18.28
C ALA A 55 -3.67 12.42 -18.87
N GLY A 56 -2.90 12.85 -19.88
CA GLY A 56 -3.03 14.16 -20.52
C GLY A 56 -2.22 15.29 -19.87
N GLU A 57 -1.57 15.05 -18.73
CA GLU A 57 -0.79 16.05 -17.97
C GLU A 57 0.70 16.03 -18.35
N ILE A 58 1.00 15.93 -19.65
CA ILE A 58 2.36 15.77 -20.15
C ILE A 58 3.19 17.02 -19.84
N GLY A 59 4.28 16.84 -19.09
CA GLY A 59 5.21 17.92 -18.74
C GLY A 59 4.83 18.72 -17.49
N ASN A 60 3.70 18.40 -16.85
CA ASN A 60 3.29 19.02 -15.59
C ASN A 60 3.91 18.27 -14.41
N ASN A 61 4.52 19.01 -13.48
CA ASN A 61 5.05 18.44 -12.27
C ASN A 61 3.91 18.13 -11.28
N ILE A 62 4.08 17.01 -10.57
CA ILE A 62 3.22 16.66 -9.43
C ILE A 62 3.73 17.46 -8.23
N GLU A 63 2.87 18.29 -7.64
CA GLU A 63 3.18 18.90 -6.35
C GLU A 63 3.05 17.86 -5.24
N LYS A 64 1.91 17.16 -5.22
CA LYS A 64 1.56 16.18 -4.19
C LYS A 64 0.52 15.18 -4.72
N ILE A 65 0.59 13.94 -4.25
CA ILE A 65 -0.46 12.94 -4.39
C ILE A 65 -1.17 12.76 -3.06
N ILE A 66 -2.49 12.66 -3.14
CA ILE A 66 -3.36 12.43 -1.98
C ILE A 66 -3.96 11.03 -2.13
N LEU A 67 -3.41 10.08 -1.39
CA LEU A 67 -3.85 8.69 -1.37
C LEU A 67 -5.00 8.51 -0.37
N THR A 68 -6.16 8.10 -0.87
CA THR A 68 -7.34 7.87 -0.02
C THR A 68 -7.32 6.49 0.60
N ALA A 69 -7.62 6.37 1.89
CA ALA A 69 -7.83 5.10 2.59
C ALA A 69 -9.30 4.93 3.00
N SER A 70 -9.82 3.69 3.04
CA SER A 70 -11.15 3.44 3.64
C SER A 70 -11.18 3.69 5.16
N GLY A 71 -10.01 3.63 5.82
CA GLY A 71 -9.85 3.62 7.28
C GLY A 71 -10.09 2.24 7.92
N GLY A 72 -10.49 1.24 7.14
CA GLY A 72 -10.72 -0.12 7.63
C GLY A 72 -11.91 -0.27 8.59
N PRO A 73 -12.17 -1.48 9.10
CA PRO A 73 -13.28 -1.77 10.02
C PRO A 73 -13.18 -1.06 11.38
N PHE A 74 -11.99 -0.61 11.77
CA PHE A 74 -11.74 -0.03 13.10
C PHE A 74 -11.56 1.49 13.10
N ARG A 75 -11.84 2.15 11.97
CA ARG A 75 -11.71 3.61 11.80
C ARG A 75 -12.28 4.45 12.96
N THR A 76 -13.40 4.01 13.52
CA THR A 76 -14.13 4.72 14.59
C THR A 76 -13.90 4.16 15.99
N TYR A 77 -13.00 3.17 16.16
CA TYR A 77 -12.75 2.52 17.44
C TYR A 77 -11.80 3.34 18.30
N THR A 78 -12.00 3.39 19.61
CA THR A 78 -11.01 3.98 20.52
C THR A 78 -9.81 3.04 20.71
N SER A 79 -8.71 3.55 21.27
CA SER A 79 -7.53 2.74 21.59
C SER A 79 -7.87 1.61 22.57
N GLU A 80 -8.75 1.85 23.55
CA GLU A 80 -9.22 0.83 24.48
C GLU A 80 -10.03 -0.27 23.77
N GLN A 81 -10.84 0.10 22.78
CA GLN A 81 -11.60 -0.88 21.98
C GLN A 81 -10.67 -1.71 21.11
N LEU A 82 -9.64 -1.10 20.51
CA LEU A 82 -8.64 -1.77 19.68
C LEU A 82 -7.83 -2.82 20.44
N GLN A 83 -7.64 -2.66 21.75
CA GLN A 83 -6.95 -3.66 22.56
C GLN A 83 -7.62 -5.04 22.53
N PHE A 84 -8.94 -5.08 22.31
CA PHE A 84 -9.74 -6.31 22.38
C PHE A 84 -10.29 -6.77 21.01
N VAL A 85 -9.87 -6.16 19.91
CA VAL A 85 -10.37 -6.56 18.59
C VAL A 85 -9.86 -7.93 18.19
N THR A 86 -10.73 -8.67 17.51
CA THR A 86 -10.48 -10.04 17.07
C THR A 86 -10.28 -10.08 15.55
N LYS A 87 -9.65 -11.14 15.05
CA LYS A 87 -9.55 -11.39 13.61
C LYS A 87 -10.92 -11.44 12.93
N THR A 88 -11.94 -11.97 13.61
CA THR A 88 -13.31 -12.07 13.06
C THR A 88 -13.93 -10.70 12.83
N GLN A 89 -13.62 -9.71 13.67
CA GLN A 89 -14.03 -8.32 13.45
C GLN A 89 -13.19 -7.68 12.34
N ALA A 90 -11.88 -7.89 12.34
CA ALA A 90 -10.97 -7.32 11.34
C ALA A 90 -11.30 -7.79 9.91
N LEU A 91 -11.74 -9.06 9.74
CA LEU A 91 -12.11 -9.63 8.44
C LEU A 91 -13.41 -9.07 7.85
N LYS A 92 -14.14 -8.19 8.56
CA LYS A 92 -15.38 -7.55 8.08
C LYS A 92 -15.11 -6.17 7.48
N HIS A 93 -14.37 -6.11 6.37
CA HIS A 93 -14.08 -4.84 5.70
C HIS A 93 -15.37 -4.15 5.19
N PRO A 94 -15.54 -2.82 5.38
CA PRO A 94 -16.79 -2.12 5.05
C PRO A 94 -17.12 -2.09 3.55
N ASN A 95 -16.11 -1.91 2.68
CA ASN A 95 -16.33 -1.60 1.26
C ASN A 95 -15.88 -2.69 0.27
N TRP A 96 -15.09 -3.66 0.69
CA TRP A 96 -14.34 -4.56 -0.20
C TRP A 96 -14.43 -6.00 0.29
N LYS A 97 -14.50 -6.95 -0.64
CA LYS A 97 -14.31 -8.38 -0.37
C LYS A 97 -12.93 -8.79 -0.87
N MET A 98 -12.02 -9.05 0.06
CA MET A 98 -10.60 -9.28 -0.25
C MET A 98 -10.05 -10.52 0.48
N GLY A 99 -8.80 -10.87 0.19
CA GLY A 99 -8.09 -11.92 0.93
C GLY A 99 -7.84 -11.53 2.40
N ALA A 100 -7.59 -12.53 3.25
CA ALA A 100 -7.42 -12.30 4.69
C ALA A 100 -6.27 -11.33 5.02
N LYS A 101 -5.08 -11.53 4.41
CA LYS A 101 -3.88 -10.70 4.68
C LYS A 101 -4.13 -9.22 4.40
N ILE A 102 -4.56 -8.87 3.20
CA ILE A 102 -4.87 -7.47 2.82
C ILE A 102 -6.01 -6.89 3.67
N THR A 103 -6.96 -7.72 4.11
CA THR A 103 -8.03 -7.27 5.00
C THR A 103 -7.51 -6.88 6.38
N ILE A 104 -6.56 -7.65 6.95
CA ILE A 104 -5.89 -7.29 8.22
C ILE A 104 -4.98 -6.07 8.03
N ASP A 105 -4.24 -6.00 6.92
CA ASP A 105 -3.42 -4.83 6.61
C ASP A 105 -4.27 -3.57 6.48
N SER A 106 -5.48 -3.66 5.92
CA SER A 106 -6.42 -2.55 5.86
C SER A 106 -6.92 -2.16 7.25
N ALA A 107 -7.23 -3.15 8.10
CA ALA A 107 -7.66 -2.92 9.48
C ALA A 107 -6.59 -2.25 10.35
N SER A 108 -5.31 -2.53 10.11
CA SER A 108 -4.17 -1.89 10.79
C SER A 108 -3.64 -0.64 10.08
N MET A 109 -4.20 -0.28 8.93
CA MET A 109 -3.67 0.73 7.99
C MET A 109 -2.28 0.43 7.40
N MET A 110 -1.68 -0.74 7.65
CA MET A 110 -0.45 -1.16 6.97
C MET A 110 -0.62 -1.27 5.46
N ASN A 111 -1.83 -1.59 4.97
CA ASN A 111 -2.11 -1.62 3.53
C ASN A 111 -1.82 -0.25 2.91
N LYS A 112 -2.28 0.83 3.56
CA LYS A 112 -2.01 2.19 3.12
C LYS A 112 -0.53 2.56 3.28
N GLY A 113 0.11 2.05 4.34
CA GLY A 113 1.56 2.14 4.54
C GLY A 113 2.39 1.54 3.39
N PHE A 114 1.96 0.41 2.83
CA PHE A 114 2.61 -0.15 1.63
C PHE A 114 2.30 0.65 0.37
N GLU A 115 1.09 1.17 0.24
CA GLU A 115 0.68 1.97 -0.92
C GLU A 115 1.42 3.32 -0.99
N ILE A 116 1.79 3.95 0.13
CA ILE A 116 2.63 5.16 0.12
C ILE A 116 4.04 4.85 -0.41
N ILE A 117 4.65 3.73 -0.01
CA ILE A 117 5.97 3.31 -0.49
C ILE A 117 5.89 2.97 -1.98
N GLU A 118 4.83 2.27 -2.41
CA GLU A 118 4.60 1.96 -3.81
C GLU A 118 4.41 3.22 -4.66
N ALA A 119 3.63 4.20 -4.20
CA ALA A 119 3.39 5.45 -4.92
C ALA A 119 4.67 6.25 -5.14
N LYS A 120 5.55 6.29 -4.12
CA LYS A 120 6.89 6.89 -4.23
C LYS A 120 7.65 6.34 -5.44
N TRP A 121 7.65 5.02 -5.61
CA TRP A 121 8.37 4.37 -6.70
C TRP A 121 7.65 4.50 -8.05
N LEU A 122 6.34 4.30 -8.11
CA LEU A 122 5.58 4.37 -9.36
C LEU A 122 5.63 5.75 -10.02
N PHE A 123 5.63 6.81 -9.21
CA PHE A 123 5.48 8.19 -9.69
C PHE A 123 6.73 9.05 -9.42
N GLY A 124 7.83 8.46 -8.95
CA GLY A 124 9.11 9.17 -8.76
C GLY A 124 9.04 10.30 -7.73
N LEU A 125 8.25 10.11 -6.66
CA LEU A 125 7.96 11.16 -5.68
C LEU A 125 8.95 11.14 -4.52
N LYS A 126 9.02 12.25 -3.80
CA LYS A 126 9.61 12.30 -2.46
C LYS A 126 8.55 11.96 -1.39
N PRO A 127 8.95 11.47 -0.20
CA PRO A 127 8.02 11.15 0.89
C PRO A 127 7.03 12.28 1.23
N GLU A 128 7.51 13.53 1.27
CA GLU A 128 6.72 14.72 1.58
C GLU A 128 5.65 15.06 0.52
N GLN A 129 5.73 14.46 -0.67
CA GLN A 129 4.76 14.63 -1.76
C GLN A 129 3.63 13.59 -1.69
N ILE A 130 3.54 12.79 -0.63
CA ILE A 130 2.52 11.74 -0.48
C ILE A 130 1.74 11.96 0.80
N GLU A 131 0.50 12.43 0.67
CA GLU A 131 -0.43 12.62 1.76
C GLU A 131 -1.45 11.48 1.79
N VAL A 132 -1.76 10.98 2.99
CA VAL A 132 -2.85 10.02 3.19
C VAL A 132 -4.05 10.75 3.79
N VAL A 133 -5.22 10.52 3.21
CA VAL A 133 -6.51 10.96 3.78
C VAL A 133 -7.45 9.78 3.90
N VAL A 134 -8.26 9.75 4.96
CA VAL A 134 -9.28 8.72 5.11
C VAL A 134 -10.56 9.18 4.43
N HIS A 135 -10.99 8.43 3.42
CA HIS A 135 -12.22 8.61 2.66
C HIS A 135 -13.07 7.34 2.78
N PRO A 136 -13.96 7.24 3.78
CA PRO A 136 -14.63 5.99 4.14
C PRO A 136 -15.63 5.50 3.09
N GLN A 137 -16.09 6.36 2.18
CA GLN A 137 -16.98 5.94 1.09
C GLN A 137 -16.25 5.20 -0.03
N SER A 138 -14.91 5.33 -0.13
CA SER A 138 -14.10 4.71 -1.20
C SER A 138 -14.64 4.97 -2.62
N VAL A 139 -15.13 6.20 -2.85
CA VAL A 139 -15.63 6.66 -4.15
C VAL A 139 -14.55 7.42 -4.91
N ILE A 140 -13.88 8.35 -4.23
CA ILE A 140 -12.64 8.96 -4.71
C ILE A 140 -11.53 8.00 -4.37
N HIS A 141 -10.87 7.45 -5.40
CA HIS A 141 -9.85 6.42 -5.23
C HIS A 141 -8.46 7.02 -5.02
N SER A 142 -8.16 8.20 -5.53
CA SER A 142 -6.99 9.03 -5.15
C SER A 142 -7.03 10.33 -5.94
N MET A 143 -6.15 11.26 -5.57
CA MET A 143 -6.07 12.58 -6.18
C MET A 143 -4.61 12.97 -6.46
N VAL A 144 -4.43 13.85 -7.44
CA VAL A 144 -3.15 14.47 -7.80
C VAL A 144 -3.33 15.98 -7.72
N GLN A 145 -2.49 16.64 -6.94
CA GLN A 145 -2.35 18.08 -6.88
C GLN A 145 -1.15 18.51 -7.74
N PHE A 146 -1.37 19.53 -8.58
CA PHE A 146 -0.35 20.14 -9.44
C PHE A 146 0.12 21.47 -8.86
N GLU A 147 1.26 21.98 -9.34
CA GLU A 147 1.92 23.19 -8.82
C GLU A 147 1.09 24.49 -8.95
N ASP A 148 0.03 24.48 -9.75
CA ASP A 148 -0.94 25.58 -9.86
C ASP A 148 -2.05 25.53 -8.79
N GLY A 149 -2.02 24.52 -7.91
CA GLY A 149 -3.01 24.26 -6.87
C GLY A 149 -4.25 23.49 -7.35
N SER A 150 -4.34 23.15 -8.64
CA SER A 150 -5.43 22.33 -9.18
C SER A 150 -5.31 20.89 -8.68
N ILE A 151 -6.47 20.26 -8.42
CA ILE A 151 -6.55 18.86 -8.00
C ILE A 151 -7.40 18.08 -8.99
N LYS A 152 -6.84 17.00 -9.54
CA LYS A 152 -7.58 15.98 -10.29
C LYS A 152 -7.82 14.78 -9.40
N ALA A 153 -9.05 14.25 -9.46
CA ALA A 153 -9.46 13.08 -8.72
C ALA A 153 -10.05 12.04 -9.67
N GLN A 154 -9.78 10.76 -9.44
CA GLN A 154 -10.47 9.68 -10.13
C GLN A 154 -11.54 9.09 -9.21
N LEU A 155 -12.77 9.03 -9.72
CA LEU A 155 -13.94 8.56 -9.00
C LEU A 155 -14.53 7.31 -9.65
N GLY A 156 -15.01 6.39 -8.83
CA GLY A 156 -15.74 5.21 -9.27
C GLY A 156 -16.27 4.41 -8.09
N LEU A 157 -17.12 3.42 -8.36
CA LEU A 157 -17.48 2.44 -7.34
C LEU A 157 -16.24 1.61 -6.96
N PRO A 158 -16.16 1.06 -5.73
CA PRO A 158 -15.07 0.20 -5.30
C PRO A 158 -15.12 -1.15 -6.02
N ASP A 159 -14.56 -1.19 -7.24
CA ASP A 159 -14.53 -2.36 -8.10
C ASP A 159 -13.20 -2.49 -8.86
N MET A 160 -12.42 -3.51 -8.52
CA MET A 160 -11.09 -3.76 -9.10
C MET A 160 -11.13 -4.07 -10.60
N ARG A 161 -12.28 -4.42 -11.18
CA ARG A 161 -12.40 -4.61 -12.63
C ARG A 161 -12.07 -3.32 -13.39
N LEU A 162 -12.33 -2.15 -12.81
CA LEU A 162 -12.02 -0.86 -13.41
C LEU A 162 -10.49 -0.61 -13.55
N PRO A 163 -9.67 -0.62 -12.48
CA PRO A 163 -8.24 -0.41 -12.61
C PRO A 163 -7.53 -1.55 -13.38
N ILE A 164 -7.99 -2.80 -13.24
CA ILE A 164 -7.51 -3.91 -14.08
C ILE A 164 -7.76 -3.60 -15.55
N GLN A 165 -9.00 -3.28 -15.94
CA GLN A 165 -9.33 -2.98 -17.33
C GLN A 165 -8.46 -1.84 -17.88
N TYR A 166 -8.28 -0.77 -17.11
CA TYR A 166 -7.49 0.38 -17.54
C TYR A 166 -6.02 0.04 -17.76
N ALA A 167 -5.41 -0.78 -16.91
CA ALA A 167 -4.03 -1.25 -17.12
C ALA A 167 -3.85 -2.06 -18.41
N PHE A 168 -4.89 -2.76 -18.89
CA PHE A 168 -4.83 -3.51 -20.15
C PHE A 168 -5.25 -2.70 -21.38
N SER A 169 -6.05 -1.65 -21.21
CA SER A 169 -6.56 -0.84 -22.32
C SER A 169 -5.82 0.48 -22.52
N TYR A 170 -5.00 0.93 -21.55
CA TYR A 170 -4.27 2.19 -21.62
C TYR A 170 -3.47 2.32 -22.95
N PRO A 171 -3.53 3.47 -23.65
CA PRO A 171 -4.15 4.74 -23.24
C PRO A 171 -5.66 4.86 -23.51
N ASP A 172 -6.26 3.85 -24.13
CA ASP A 172 -7.67 3.84 -24.50
C ASP A 172 -8.58 3.43 -23.33
N ARG A 173 -9.85 3.78 -23.45
CA ARG A 173 -10.92 3.29 -22.58
C ARG A 173 -11.88 2.42 -23.37
N ILE A 174 -12.13 1.21 -22.88
CA ILE A 174 -13.10 0.30 -23.48
C ILE A 174 -14.45 0.35 -22.75
N PRO A 175 -15.58 0.17 -23.47
CA PRO A 175 -16.91 0.08 -22.86
C PRO A 175 -16.98 -1.02 -21.80
N SER A 176 -17.69 -0.74 -20.71
CA SER A 176 -17.81 -1.66 -19.58
C SER A 176 -19.26 -1.76 -19.09
N SER A 177 -19.70 -2.96 -18.71
CA SER A 177 -21.04 -3.20 -18.15
C SER A 177 -21.11 -3.04 -16.63
N LEU A 178 -20.06 -2.50 -16.00
CA LEU A 178 -20.04 -2.23 -14.56
C LEU A 178 -21.10 -1.21 -14.15
N GLU A 179 -21.57 -1.32 -12.91
CA GLU A 179 -22.47 -0.33 -12.33
C GLU A 179 -21.83 1.07 -12.39
N ARG A 180 -22.66 2.08 -12.68
CA ARG A 180 -22.21 3.48 -12.78
C ARG A 180 -22.36 4.16 -11.44
N LEU A 181 -21.39 5.00 -11.10
CA LEU A 181 -21.47 5.89 -9.95
C LEU A 181 -22.70 6.79 -10.11
N ASP A 182 -23.53 6.83 -9.08
CA ASP A 182 -24.72 7.66 -8.99
C ASP A 182 -24.59 8.58 -7.76
N PHE A 183 -24.33 9.86 -8.01
CA PHE A 183 -24.16 10.85 -6.93
C PHE A 183 -25.41 11.03 -6.09
N SER A 184 -26.61 10.69 -6.60
CA SER A 184 -27.83 10.72 -5.79
C SER A 184 -27.82 9.68 -4.66
N LYS A 185 -27.10 8.56 -4.85
CA LYS A 185 -26.89 7.51 -3.85
C LYS A 185 -25.68 7.81 -2.95
N HIS A 186 -24.82 8.75 -3.33
CA HIS A 186 -23.56 9.08 -2.65
C HIS A 186 -23.50 10.58 -2.35
N ALA A 187 -24.51 11.06 -1.62
CA ALA A 187 -24.74 12.48 -1.40
C ALA A 187 -23.66 13.18 -0.54
N ALA A 188 -22.86 12.42 0.21
CA ALA A 188 -21.79 12.95 1.04
C ALA A 188 -20.48 12.17 0.81
N LEU A 189 -19.43 12.91 0.47
CA LEU A 189 -18.05 12.44 0.40
C LEU A 189 -17.30 13.14 1.53
N THR A 190 -16.78 12.37 2.48
CA THR A 190 -16.11 12.91 3.67
C THR A 190 -14.62 12.58 3.63
N PHE A 191 -13.82 13.45 4.24
CA PHE A 191 -12.39 13.26 4.41
C PHE A 191 -12.01 13.55 5.85
N GLU A 192 -11.11 12.75 6.40
CA GLU A 192 -10.51 12.97 7.72
C GLU A 192 -9.01 12.60 7.66
N GLN A 193 -8.21 13.17 8.55
CA GLN A 193 -6.80 12.81 8.68
C GLN A 193 -6.68 11.43 9.32
N PRO A 194 -5.73 10.58 8.89
CA PRO A 194 -5.49 9.30 9.53
C PRO A 194 -4.95 9.51 10.95
N ASP A 195 -5.38 8.66 11.88
CA ASP A 195 -4.90 8.66 13.26
C ASP A 195 -3.68 7.73 13.36
N THR A 196 -2.49 8.29 13.20
CA THR A 196 -1.21 7.54 13.21
C THR A 196 -0.79 7.07 14.60
N ASP A 197 -1.33 7.67 15.66
CA ASP A 197 -1.09 7.24 17.04
C ASP A 197 -1.85 5.94 17.32
N ARG A 198 -3.10 5.87 16.86
CA ARG A 198 -3.94 4.68 16.97
C ARG A 198 -3.56 3.59 15.97
N PHE A 199 -3.17 3.97 14.76
CA PHE A 199 -2.77 3.06 13.68
C PHE A 199 -1.27 3.19 13.38
N ARG A 200 -0.44 2.82 14.37
CA ARG A 200 1.03 2.93 14.34
C ARG A 200 1.69 2.31 13.11
N ASN A 201 1.10 1.26 12.53
CA ASN A 201 1.60 0.64 11.30
C ASN A 201 1.76 1.63 10.15
N LEU A 202 0.88 2.63 10.04
CA LEU A 202 1.03 3.69 9.04
C LEU A 202 2.26 4.56 9.32
N SER A 203 2.50 4.92 10.59
CA SER A 203 3.71 5.65 10.99
C SER A 203 4.98 4.87 10.67
N LEU A 204 5.02 3.58 11.03
CA LEU A 204 6.17 2.71 10.75
C LEU A 204 6.47 2.62 9.25
N ALA A 205 5.44 2.63 8.41
CA ALA A 205 5.62 2.66 6.96
C ALA A 205 6.17 4.01 6.45
N TYR A 206 5.75 5.14 7.02
CA TYR A 206 6.35 6.44 6.73
C TYR A 206 7.84 6.47 7.12
N ASP A 207 8.18 5.94 8.30
CA ASP A 207 9.56 5.85 8.76
C ASP A 207 10.40 4.98 7.82
N ALA A 208 9.90 3.81 7.44
CA ALA A 208 10.57 2.92 6.49
C ALA A 208 10.74 3.55 5.10
N MET A 209 9.74 4.28 4.62
CA MET A 209 9.80 5.01 3.36
C MET A 209 10.90 6.09 3.38
N ALA A 210 11.02 6.81 4.50
CA ALA A 210 12.01 7.87 4.69
C ALA A 210 13.44 7.31 4.83
N ILE A 211 13.61 6.21 5.56
CA ILE A 211 14.91 5.53 5.74
C ILE A 211 15.40 4.91 4.42
N GLY A 212 14.49 4.33 3.62
CA GLY A 212 14.82 3.68 2.35
C GLY A 212 15.72 2.44 2.52
N GLY A 213 16.55 2.14 1.51
CA GLY A 213 17.38 0.94 1.50
C GLY A 213 16.55 -0.34 1.64
N ASN A 214 16.98 -1.26 2.51
CA ASN A 214 16.23 -2.49 2.80
C ASN A 214 15.13 -2.32 3.87
N MET A 215 14.93 -1.14 4.45
CA MET A 215 13.97 -0.95 5.55
C MET A 215 12.51 -1.30 5.18
N PRO A 216 11.97 -0.90 4.01
CA PRO A 216 10.66 -1.37 3.55
C PRO A 216 10.55 -2.91 3.42
N CYS A 217 11.63 -3.59 3.05
CA CYS A 217 11.67 -5.05 2.99
C CYS A 217 11.55 -5.67 4.38
N ILE A 218 12.22 -5.07 5.38
CA ILE A 218 12.13 -5.48 6.78
C ILE A 218 10.69 -5.35 7.28
N VAL A 219 10.04 -4.20 7.04
CA VAL A 219 8.63 -3.98 7.42
C VAL A 219 7.70 -4.98 6.75
N ASN A 220 7.85 -5.22 5.44
CA ASN A 220 7.04 -6.21 4.73
C ASN A 220 7.16 -7.61 5.36
N ALA A 221 8.40 -8.08 5.56
CA ALA A 221 8.68 -9.40 6.10
C ALA A 221 8.14 -9.57 7.54
N ALA A 222 8.35 -8.56 8.40
CA ALA A 222 7.84 -8.57 9.77
C ALA A 222 6.31 -8.54 9.80
N ASN A 223 5.68 -7.73 8.94
CA ASN A 223 4.23 -7.63 8.85
C ASN A 223 3.58 -8.95 8.42
N GLU A 224 4.18 -9.70 7.49
CA GLU A 224 3.68 -11.02 7.10
C GLU A 224 3.61 -11.99 8.30
N ILE A 225 4.61 -11.96 9.18
CA ILE A 225 4.64 -12.78 10.41
C ILE A 225 3.61 -12.28 11.42
N ALA A 226 3.55 -10.96 11.66
CA ALA A 226 2.61 -10.36 12.60
C ALA A 226 1.15 -10.61 12.20
N VAL A 227 0.80 -10.38 10.94
CA VAL A 227 -0.56 -10.63 10.43
C VAL A 227 -0.93 -12.12 10.51
N SER A 228 -0.01 -13.01 10.16
CA SER A 228 -0.23 -14.46 10.28
C SER A 228 -0.49 -14.87 11.73
N ALA A 229 0.27 -14.31 12.69
CA ALA A 229 0.06 -14.56 14.12
C ALA A 229 -1.29 -14.02 14.61
N PHE A 230 -1.68 -12.80 14.21
CA PHE A 230 -3.00 -12.23 14.56
C PHE A 230 -4.15 -13.06 13.97
N LEU A 231 -4.03 -13.52 12.72
CA LEU A 231 -5.00 -14.41 12.07
C LEU A 231 -5.11 -15.80 12.77
N GLN A 232 -4.08 -16.20 13.52
CA GLN A 232 -4.06 -17.42 14.31
C GLN A 232 -4.47 -17.20 15.77
N ASP A 233 -4.97 -16.01 16.13
CA ASP A 233 -5.31 -15.60 17.50
C ASP A 233 -4.11 -15.73 18.48
N ALA A 234 -2.88 -15.64 17.96
CA ALA A 234 -1.66 -15.84 18.74
C ALA A 234 -1.15 -14.56 19.42
N ILE A 235 -1.60 -13.40 18.95
CA ILE A 235 -1.26 -12.06 19.46
C ILE A 235 -2.47 -11.13 19.34
N GLY A 236 -2.46 -10.04 20.10
CA GLY A 236 -3.41 -8.94 19.99
C GLY A 236 -3.11 -8.00 18.83
N PHE A 237 -3.97 -6.99 18.67
CA PHE A 237 -3.87 -6.05 17.54
C PHE A 237 -2.64 -5.14 17.61
N PHE A 238 -2.34 -4.60 18.79
CA PHE A 238 -1.18 -3.71 18.99
C PHE A 238 0.17 -4.44 18.96
N ASP A 239 0.19 -5.72 19.34
CA ASP A 239 1.39 -6.56 19.25
C ASP A 239 1.94 -6.64 17.82
N MET A 240 1.08 -6.49 16.80
CA MET A 240 1.54 -6.44 15.40
C MET A 240 2.51 -5.29 15.18
N SER A 241 2.16 -4.08 15.62
CA SER A 241 3.02 -2.90 15.50
C SER A 241 4.31 -3.06 16.29
N ASP A 242 4.23 -3.63 17.49
CA ASP A 242 5.40 -3.84 18.35
C ASP A 242 6.40 -4.83 17.75
N ILE A 243 5.91 -5.93 17.14
CA ILE A 243 6.77 -6.90 16.44
C ILE A 243 7.47 -6.24 15.25
N ILE A 244 6.73 -5.46 14.45
CA ILE A 244 7.27 -4.78 13.27
C ILE A 244 8.35 -3.78 13.69
N GLU A 245 8.06 -2.90 14.64
CA GLU A 245 8.98 -1.88 15.14
C GLU A 245 10.25 -2.50 15.74
N LYS A 246 10.13 -3.54 16.58
CA LYS A 246 11.30 -4.24 17.13
C LYS A 246 12.14 -4.87 16.03
N THR A 247 11.50 -5.44 15.01
CA THR A 247 12.22 -6.06 13.89
C THR A 247 12.96 -5.02 13.05
N MET A 248 12.37 -3.85 12.80
CA MET A 248 13.02 -2.70 12.16
C MET A 248 14.29 -2.26 12.91
N ASN A 249 14.28 -2.32 14.24
CA ASN A 249 15.40 -1.88 15.08
C ASN A 249 16.54 -2.91 15.21
N ILE A 250 16.30 -4.18 14.89
CA ILE A 250 17.26 -5.28 15.11
C ILE A 250 17.90 -5.74 13.78
N VAL A 251 17.12 -5.85 12.70
CA VAL A 251 17.63 -6.35 11.41
C VAL A 251 18.68 -5.39 10.85
N SER A 252 19.73 -5.96 10.26
CA SER A 252 20.83 -5.19 9.68
C SER A 252 20.38 -4.26 8.53
N TYR A 253 20.72 -2.98 8.62
CA TYR A 253 20.40 -2.00 7.58
C TYR A 253 21.39 -2.03 6.41
N ILE A 254 20.86 -2.06 5.19
CA ILE A 254 21.61 -1.99 3.94
C ILE A 254 21.07 -0.84 3.11
N LYS A 255 21.93 0.16 2.86
CA LYS A 255 21.55 1.39 2.15
C LYS A 255 21.22 1.17 0.67
N LYS A 256 21.96 0.28 0.00
CA LYS A 256 21.83 -0.04 -1.43
C LYS A 256 21.80 -1.56 -1.63
N PRO A 257 20.69 -2.22 -1.29
CA PRO A 257 20.58 -3.67 -1.37
C PRO A 257 20.52 -4.17 -2.82
N SER A 258 21.24 -5.25 -3.09
CA SER A 258 21.07 -6.08 -4.28
C SER A 258 19.87 -7.03 -4.14
N TYR A 259 19.55 -7.78 -5.18
CA TYR A 259 18.52 -8.82 -5.12
C TYR A 259 18.78 -9.85 -4.00
N ASP A 260 20.02 -10.33 -3.88
CA ASP A 260 20.37 -11.33 -2.87
C ASP A 260 20.30 -10.75 -1.45
N ASP A 261 20.66 -9.46 -1.28
CA ASP A 261 20.50 -8.75 -0.01
C ASP A 261 19.03 -8.67 0.41
N TYR A 262 18.09 -8.46 -0.52
CA TYR A 262 16.65 -8.48 -0.20
C TYR A 262 16.17 -9.88 0.22
N VAL A 263 16.67 -10.94 -0.42
CA VAL A 263 16.33 -12.32 -0.06
C VAL A 263 16.86 -12.65 1.35
N MET A 264 18.09 -12.22 1.66
CA MET A 264 18.69 -12.37 2.98
C MET A 264 17.96 -11.53 4.04
N THR A 265 17.68 -10.25 3.74
CA THR A 265 16.92 -9.35 4.62
C THR A 265 15.56 -9.95 4.98
N ASN A 266 14.82 -10.49 3.99
CA ASN A 266 13.54 -11.15 4.26
C ASN A 266 13.70 -12.34 5.21
N THR A 267 14.75 -13.15 5.02
CA THR A 267 15.00 -14.32 5.86
C THR A 267 15.34 -13.93 7.29
N GLU A 268 16.23 -12.94 7.47
CA GLU A 268 16.65 -12.40 8.75
C GLU A 268 15.46 -11.76 9.49
N ALA A 269 14.69 -10.89 8.82
CA ALA A 269 13.52 -10.23 9.37
C ALA A 269 12.43 -11.23 9.80
N VAL A 270 12.20 -12.29 9.01
CA VAL A 270 11.27 -13.37 9.40
C VAL A 270 11.76 -14.10 10.66
N CYS A 271 13.06 -14.34 10.80
CA CYS A 271 13.62 -14.98 11.99
C CYS A 271 13.40 -14.12 13.24
N ILE A 272 13.81 -12.85 13.16
CA ILE A 272 13.69 -11.91 14.28
C ILE A 272 12.23 -11.68 14.65
N ALA A 273 11.33 -11.50 13.67
CA ALA A 273 9.90 -11.32 13.95
C ALA A 273 9.29 -12.55 14.66
N LYS A 274 9.74 -13.77 14.33
CA LYS A 274 9.32 -14.99 15.03
C LYS A 274 9.87 -15.08 16.45
N GLU A 275 11.09 -14.61 16.69
CA GLU A 275 11.65 -14.52 18.05
C GLU A 275 10.87 -13.51 18.90
N GLN A 276 10.50 -12.35 18.33
CA GLN A 276 9.64 -11.37 19.01
C GLN A 276 8.25 -11.94 19.31
N LEU A 277 7.69 -12.74 18.40
CA LEU A 277 6.43 -13.43 18.64
C LEU A 277 6.50 -14.41 19.82
N GLN A 278 7.64 -15.09 20.01
CA GLN A 278 7.83 -16.02 21.14
C GLN A 278 7.97 -15.28 22.48
N SER A 279 8.62 -14.11 22.49
CA SER A 279 8.79 -13.32 23.72
C SER A 279 7.49 -12.73 24.24
N ILE A 280 6.49 -12.45 23.38
CA ILE A 280 5.16 -11.98 23.78
C ILE A 280 4.32 -13.10 24.42
N LYS A 281 4.57 -14.37 24.04
CA LYS A 281 3.85 -15.53 24.58
C LYS A 281 4.34 -15.99 25.95
N THR A 282 5.47 -15.47 26.42
CA THR A 282 6.12 -15.86 27.67
C THR A 282 5.77 -14.86 28.77
#